data_AF-C0QT75-F1
#
_entry.id   AF-C0QT75-F1
#
_cell.length_a   1.000
_cell.length_b   1.000
_cell.length_c   1.000
_cell.angle_alpha   90.00
_cell.angle_beta   90.00
_cell.angle_gamma   90.00
#
_symmetry.space_group_name_H-M   'P 1'
#
loop_
_entity.id
_entity.type
_entity.pdbx_description
1 polymer ?
#
loop_
_entity_poly.entity_id
_entity_poly.type
_entity_poly.pdbx_seq_one_letter_code
_entity_poly.pdbx_strand_id
1 'polypeptide(L)'
;MLTRLFILIFIPLVFQGCIPSEENRVPTAEYQKGLGKKIRNEKAAKIYRATGYKYYKHGNYEKALEFYSKALLKYKELSKLYHPEAAELYLKMGDLYLKMGNNKEALRFYFKALKIFKKYYGTNHFLTAMAYRGLGSVYEKISDYRKAYYFYKKSLPAYEQEFGENHRKTRMIKEKLKVLSQKIKNG
;
A
#
# COMPACT_ATOMS: atom_id res chain seq x y z
N MET A 1 -7.56 77.32 41.90
CA MET A 1 -6.83 76.18 42.49
C MET A 1 -7.13 74.95 41.66
N LEU A 2 -6.13 74.45 40.93
CA LEU A 2 -6.21 73.19 40.17
C LEU A 2 -5.85 72.03 41.10
N THR A 3 -6.71 71.01 41.19
CA THR A 3 -6.31 69.66 41.62
C THR A 3 -7.02 68.59 40.78
N ARG A 4 -6.20 67.64 40.32
CA ARG A 4 -6.40 66.52 39.39
C ARG A 4 -7.18 65.33 39.99
N LEU A 5 -7.61 64.44 39.08
CA LEU A 5 -7.76 62.97 39.23
C LEU A 5 -9.02 62.51 40.02
N PHE A 6 -9.84 61.55 39.61
CA PHE A 6 -9.60 60.26 38.94
C PHE A 6 -10.83 59.83 38.12
N ILE A 7 -10.58 59.19 36.97
CA ILE A 7 -11.52 58.32 36.24
C ILE A 7 -11.56 56.98 36.96
N LEU A 8 -12.75 56.46 37.29
CA LEU A 8 -12.97 55.05 37.59
C LEU A 8 -14.09 54.51 36.69
N ILE A 9 -13.67 54.04 35.53
CA ILE A 9 -14.46 53.14 34.69
C ILE A 9 -14.51 51.79 35.41
N PHE A 10 -15.72 51.28 35.63
CA PHE A 10 -15.99 49.95 36.14
C PHE A 10 -15.53 48.92 35.09
N ILE A 11 -14.27 48.47 35.19
CA ILE A 11 -13.76 47.29 34.47
C ILE A 11 -13.87 46.12 35.43
N PRO A 12 -14.73 45.12 35.19
CA PRO A 12 -14.61 43.86 35.91
C PRO A 12 -13.41 43.08 35.37
N LEU A 13 -12.28 43.14 36.08
CA LEU A 13 -11.42 41.96 36.30
C LEU A 13 -12.32 40.94 37.05
N VAL A 14 -12.36 39.64 36.73
CA VAL A 14 -11.24 38.71 36.64
C VAL A 14 -11.59 37.58 35.67
N PHE A 15 -10.76 37.47 34.63
CA PHE A 15 -10.52 36.26 33.85
C PHE A 15 -9.78 35.26 34.74
N GLN A 16 -10.45 34.24 35.26
CA GLN A 16 -9.78 32.98 35.64
C GLN A 16 -10.78 31.83 35.76
N GLY A 17 -11.49 31.56 34.66
CA GLY A 17 -12.00 30.22 34.40
C GLY A 17 -10.85 29.39 33.85
N CYS A 18 -10.32 28.46 34.65
CA CYS A 18 -9.37 27.44 34.20
C CYS A 18 -9.82 26.85 32.86
N ILE A 19 -9.00 26.98 31.82
CA ILE A 19 -9.07 26.08 30.67
C ILE A 19 -8.68 24.71 31.24
N PRO A 20 -9.59 23.72 31.35
CA PRO A 20 -9.15 22.39 31.74
C PRO A 20 -8.31 21.85 30.60
N SER A 21 -7.08 21.44 30.92
CA SER A 21 -6.19 20.73 30.00
C SER A 21 -6.96 19.59 29.33
N GLU A 22 -6.82 19.50 28.02
CA GLU A 22 -7.52 18.53 27.14
C GLU A 22 -7.22 17.05 27.47
N GLU A 23 -6.40 16.81 28.49
CA GLU A 23 -5.72 15.55 28.79
C GLU A 23 -6.58 14.55 29.59
N ASN A 24 -7.71 14.96 30.17
CA ASN A 24 -8.57 14.10 31.02
C ASN A 24 -10.04 14.00 30.59
N ARG A 25 -10.38 14.27 29.32
CA ARG A 25 -11.77 14.12 28.85
C ARG A 25 -12.09 12.62 28.67
N VAL A 26 -12.99 12.10 29.51
CA VAL A 26 -13.53 10.72 29.38
C VAL A 26 -14.02 10.52 27.94
N PRO A 27 -13.57 9.49 27.21
CA PRO A 27 -13.92 9.38 25.80
C PRO A 27 -15.42 9.16 25.63
N THR A 28 -16.07 9.97 24.78
CA THR A 28 -17.53 9.95 24.59
C THR A 28 -18.02 8.59 24.07
N ALA A 29 -19.28 8.24 24.34
CA ALA A 29 -19.87 6.97 23.86
C ALA A 29 -19.78 6.82 22.32
N GLU A 30 -19.89 7.93 21.59
CA GLU A 30 -19.69 7.97 20.13
C GLU A 30 -18.24 7.69 19.72
N TYR A 31 -17.28 8.27 20.44
CA TYR A 31 -15.86 7.99 20.24
C TYR A 31 -15.56 6.50 20.47
N GLN A 32 -16.08 5.91 21.55
CA GLN A 32 -15.91 4.49 21.85
C GLN A 32 -16.56 3.59 20.79
N LYS A 33 -17.75 3.95 20.31
CA LYS A 33 -18.45 3.25 19.21
C LYS A 33 -17.65 3.33 17.90
N GLY A 34 -17.07 4.48 17.60
CA GLY A 34 -16.17 4.71 16.46
C GLY A 34 -14.90 3.86 16.54
N LEU A 35 -14.25 3.84 17.72
CA LEU A 35 -13.07 3.03 17.98
C LEU A 35 -13.37 1.53 17.83
N GLY A 36 -14.50 1.06 18.36
CA GLY A 36 -14.97 -0.32 18.19
C GLY A 36 -15.23 -0.68 16.73
N LYS A 37 -15.80 0.22 15.92
CA LYS A 37 -15.93 0.02 14.47
C LYS A 37 -14.57 -0.08 13.77
N LYS A 38 -13.62 0.79 14.11
CA LYS A 38 -12.25 0.79 13.55
C LYS A 38 -11.53 -0.53 13.83
N ILE A 39 -11.55 -1.00 15.08
CA ILE A 39 -10.92 -2.26 15.49
C ILE A 39 -11.55 -3.45 14.75
N ARG A 40 -12.88 -3.50 14.66
CA ARG A 40 -13.59 -4.58 13.93
C ARG A 40 -13.20 -4.61 12.46
N ASN A 41 -13.16 -3.45 11.79
CA ASN A 41 -12.78 -3.38 10.38
C ASN A 41 -11.32 -3.80 10.15
N GLU A 42 -10.39 -3.43 11.04
CA GLU A 42 -9.00 -3.85 10.91
C GLU A 42 -8.85 -5.36 11.09
N LYS A 43 -9.52 -5.95 12.08
CA LYS A 43 -9.55 -7.42 12.28
C LYS A 43 -10.16 -8.11 11.06
N ALA A 44 -11.29 -7.62 10.55
CA ALA A 44 -11.95 -8.18 9.36
C ALA A 44 -11.05 -8.12 8.12
N ALA A 45 -10.34 -7.01 7.88
CA ALA A 45 -9.41 -6.89 6.77
C ALA A 45 -8.30 -7.97 6.83
N LYS A 46 -7.73 -8.18 8.02
CA LYS A 46 -6.68 -9.20 8.24
C LYS A 46 -7.22 -10.62 8.00
N ILE A 47 -8.43 -10.93 8.48
CA ILE A 47 -9.08 -12.22 8.27
C ILE A 47 -9.32 -12.45 6.77
N TYR A 48 -9.94 -11.51 6.07
CA TYR A 48 -10.20 -11.65 4.63
C TYR A 48 -8.92 -11.81 3.81
N ARG A 49 -7.85 -11.08 4.15
CA ARG A 49 -6.53 -11.26 3.54
C ARG A 49 -6.01 -12.68 3.75
N ALA A 50 -6.09 -13.21 4.97
CA ALA A 50 -5.64 -14.57 5.27
C ALA A 50 -6.48 -15.63 4.52
N THR A 51 -7.80 -15.47 4.49
CA THR A 51 -8.71 -16.35 3.75
C THR A 51 -8.43 -16.32 2.24
N GLY A 52 -8.23 -15.14 1.67
CA GLY A 52 -7.85 -15.00 0.25
C GLY A 52 -6.53 -15.70 -0.06
N TYR A 53 -5.54 -15.61 0.83
CA TYR A 53 -4.28 -16.34 0.69
C TYR A 53 -4.47 -17.87 0.74
N LYS A 54 -5.35 -18.37 1.62
CA LYS A 54 -5.70 -19.80 1.67
C LYS A 54 -6.27 -20.25 0.31
N TYR A 55 -7.24 -19.55 -0.25
CA TYR A 55 -7.82 -19.90 -1.56
C TYR A 55 -6.79 -19.82 -2.69
N TYR A 56 -5.93 -18.80 -2.69
CA TYR A 56 -4.82 -18.71 -3.63
C TYR A 56 -3.92 -19.94 -3.60
N LYS A 57 -3.56 -20.43 -2.40
CA LYS A 57 -2.74 -21.63 -2.23
C LYS A 57 -3.42 -22.91 -2.70
N HIS A 58 -4.75 -22.97 -2.66
CA HIS A 58 -5.55 -24.08 -3.20
C HIS A 58 -5.86 -23.94 -4.70
N GLY A 59 -5.34 -22.91 -5.38
CA GLY A 59 -5.58 -22.68 -6.81
C GLY A 59 -6.93 -22.05 -7.15
N ASN A 60 -7.80 -21.76 -6.18
CA ASN A 60 -9.07 -21.10 -6.43
C ASN A 60 -8.87 -19.57 -6.50
N TYR A 61 -8.52 -19.09 -7.69
CA TYR A 61 -8.14 -17.69 -7.91
C TYR A 61 -9.33 -16.72 -7.84
N GLU A 62 -10.52 -17.14 -8.24
CA GLU A 62 -11.74 -16.33 -8.18
C GLU A 62 -12.15 -16.03 -6.73
N LYS A 63 -12.20 -17.07 -5.87
CA LYS A 63 -12.44 -16.87 -4.44
C LYS A 63 -11.33 -16.04 -3.79
N ALA A 64 -10.08 -16.25 -4.18
CA ALA A 64 -8.99 -15.43 -3.67
C ALA A 64 -9.19 -13.93 -3.98
N LEU A 65 -9.61 -13.59 -5.21
CA LEU A 65 -9.96 -12.22 -5.61
C LEU A 65 -11.14 -11.66 -4.81
N GLU A 66 -12.18 -12.46 -4.60
CA GLU A 66 -13.35 -12.06 -3.81
C GLU A 66 -12.94 -11.63 -2.40
N PHE A 67 -12.15 -12.48 -1.71
CA PHE A 67 -11.71 -12.20 -0.35
C PHE A 67 -10.72 -11.02 -0.27
N TYR A 68 -9.80 -10.88 -1.24
CA TYR A 68 -8.94 -9.69 -1.30
C TYR A 68 -9.73 -8.40 -1.58
N SER A 69 -10.80 -8.47 -2.37
CA SER A 69 -11.69 -7.32 -2.60
C SER A 69 -12.46 -6.95 -1.32
N LYS A 70 -12.95 -7.93 -0.56
CA LYS A 70 -13.56 -7.70 0.77
C LYS A 70 -12.57 -7.05 1.74
N ALA A 71 -11.30 -7.47 1.74
CA ALA A 71 -10.27 -6.84 2.55
C ALA A 71 -10.02 -5.37 2.14
N LEU A 72 -9.97 -5.08 0.83
CA LEU A 72 -9.85 -3.71 0.33
C LEU A 72 -11.04 -2.82 0.72
N LEU A 73 -12.26 -3.34 0.74
CA LEU A 73 -13.43 -2.60 1.23
C LEU A 73 -13.24 -2.18 2.69
N LYS A 74 -12.69 -3.07 3.53
CA LYS A 74 -12.38 -2.73 4.92
C LYS A 74 -11.26 -1.71 5.04
N TYR A 75 -10.22 -1.79 4.21
CA TYR A 75 -9.22 -0.71 4.15
C TYR A 75 -9.81 0.61 3.65
N LYS A 76 -10.80 0.60 2.76
CA LYS A 76 -11.54 1.82 2.34
C LYS A 76 -12.31 2.44 3.48
N GLU A 77 -13.05 1.65 4.24
CA GLU A 77 -13.78 2.13 5.43
C GLU A 77 -12.84 2.70 6.52
N LEU A 78 -11.57 2.29 6.52
CA LEU A 78 -10.53 2.79 7.42
C LEU A 78 -9.72 3.96 6.84
N SER A 79 -10.05 4.46 5.65
CA SER A 79 -9.25 5.45 4.89
C SER A 79 -7.81 5.00 4.62
N LYS A 80 -7.57 3.68 4.57
CA LYS A 80 -6.26 3.04 4.39
C LYS A 80 -6.01 2.49 2.97
N LEU A 81 -6.79 2.90 1.96
CA LEU A 81 -6.64 2.40 0.57
C LEU A 81 -5.28 2.71 -0.08
N TYR A 82 -4.58 3.72 0.42
CA TYR A 82 -3.26 4.14 -0.07
C TYR A 82 -2.13 3.75 0.87
N HIS A 83 -2.38 2.86 1.84
CA HIS A 83 -1.36 2.34 2.76
C HIS A 83 -0.71 1.06 2.22
N PRO A 84 0.50 0.70 2.72
CA PRO A 84 1.21 -0.50 2.30
C PRO A 84 0.41 -1.80 2.38
N GLU A 85 -0.44 -1.96 3.39
CA GLU A 85 -1.25 -3.18 3.55
C GLU A 85 -2.27 -3.36 2.42
N ALA A 86 -2.84 -2.26 1.91
CA ALA A 86 -3.69 -2.29 0.73
C ALA A 86 -2.87 -2.52 -0.55
N ALA A 87 -1.64 -1.99 -0.62
CA ALA A 87 -0.74 -2.20 -1.74
C ALA A 87 -0.29 -3.66 -1.88
N GLU A 88 -0.08 -4.37 -0.77
CA GLU A 88 0.15 -5.81 -0.77
C GLU A 88 -1.03 -6.57 -1.40
N LEU A 89 -2.27 -6.19 -1.07
CA LEU A 89 -3.44 -6.80 -1.71
C LEU A 89 -3.47 -6.53 -3.21
N TYR A 90 -3.19 -5.31 -3.65
CA TYR A 90 -3.09 -5.01 -5.08
C TYR A 90 -2.00 -5.85 -5.77
N LEU A 91 -0.84 -6.04 -5.13
CA LEU A 91 0.22 -6.91 -5.65
C LEU A 91 -0.28 -8.35 -5.82
N LYS A 92 -0.97 -8.91 -4.82
CA LYS A 92 -1.56 -10.26 -4.88
C LYS A 92 -2.65 -10.39 -5.93
N MET A 93 -3.51 -9.38 -6.08
CA MET A 93 -4.53 -9.36 -7.14
C MET A 93 -3.88 -9.30 -8.53
N GLY A 94 -2.79 -8.55 -8.70
CA GLY A 94 -1.98 -8.55 -9.92
C GLY A 94 -1.45 -9.95 -10.27
N ASP A 95 -0.89 -10.66 -9.27
CA ASP A 95 -0.43 -12.04 -9.44
C ASP A 95 -1.56 -13.00 -9.86
N LEU A 96 -2.75 -12.84 -9.27
CA LEU A 96 -3.93 -13.64 -9.60
C LEU A 96 -4.40 -13.39 -11.04
N TYR A 97 -4.57 -12.14 -11.45
CA TYR A 97 -4.97 -11.81 -12.82
C TYR A 97 -3.96 -12.30 -13.86
N LEU A 98 -2.66 -12.19 -13.56
CA LEU A 98 -1.61 -12.72 -14.44
C LEU A 98 -1.68 -14.25 -14.61
N LYS A 99 -2.05 -14.97 -13.54
CA LYS A 99 -2.26 -16.43 -13.57
C LYS A 99 -3.51 -16.82 -14.35
N MET A 100 -4.57 -16.03 -14.28
CA MET A 100 -5.79 -16.21 -15.07
C MET A 100 -5.67 -15.72 -16.53
N GLY A 101 -4.50 -15.19 -16.93
CA GLY A 101 -4.27 -14.69 -18.28
C GLY A 101 -4.83 -13.28 -18.55
N ASN A 102 -5.43 -12.62 -17.56
CA ASN A 102 -5.91 -11.26 -17.71
C ASN A 102 -4.79 -10.24 -17.50
N ASN A 103 -4.00 -10.02 -18.54
CA ASN A 103 -2.83 -9.12 -18.51
C ASN A 103 -3.22 -7.65 -18.23
N LYS A 104 -4.38 -7.18 -18.73
CA LYS A 104 -4.84 -5.80 -18.55
C LYS A 104 -5.09 -5.47 -17.07
N GLU A 105 -5.83 -6.34 -16.37
CA GLU A 105 -6.09 -6.16 -14.95
C GLU A 105 -4.82 -6.39 -14.12
N ALA A 106 -3.96 -7.32 -14.50
CA ALA A 106 -2.66 -7.51 -13.85
C ALA A 106 -1.82 -6.22 -13.86
N LEU A 107 -1.68 -5.56 -15.01
CA LEU A 107 -1.00 -4.26 -15.13
C LEU A 107 -1.64 -3.21 -14.22
N ARG A 108 -2.97 -3.08 -14.24
CA ARG A 108 -3.71 -2.11 -13.43
C ARG A 108 -3.38 -2.26 -11.94
N PHE A 109 -3.41 -3.49 -11.43
CA PHE A 109 -3.17 -3.76 -10.02
C PHE A 109 -1.70 -3.64 -9.63
N TYR A 110 -0.76 -4.09 -10.48
CA TYR A 110 0.67 -3.90 -10.22
C TYR A 110 1.07 -2.42 -10.22
N PHE A 111 0.53 -1.59 -11.13
CA PHE A 111 0.80 -0.14 -11.10
C PHE A 111 0.24 0.55 -9.86
N LYS A 112 -0.94 0.14 -9.37
CA LYS A 112 -1.50 0.63 -8.10
C LYS A 112 -0.59 0.28 -6.92
N ALA A 113 -0.15 -0.98 -6.82
CA ALA A 113 0.78 -1.42 -5.79
C ALA A 113 2.10 -0.64 -5.86
N LEU A 114 2.66 -0.52 -7.07
CA LEU A 114 3.91 0.18 -7.32
C LEU A 114 3.86 1.64 -6.86
N LYS A 115 2.78 2.37 -7.20
CA LYS A 115 2.62 3.77 -6.81
C LYS A 115 2.68 3.95 -5.29
N ILE A 116 2.03 3.05 -4.54
CA ILE A 116 2.00 3.11 -3.08
C ILE A 116 3.35 2.69 -2.49
N PHE A 117 3.92 1.56 -2.90
CA PHE A 117 5.21 1.11 -2.36
C PHE A 117 6.35 2.09 -2.63
N LYS A 118 6.38 2.71 -3.83
CA LYS A 118 7.34 3.78 -4.12
C LYS A 118 7.19 4.97 -3.17
N LYS A 119 5.95 5.34 -2.83
CA LYS A 119 5.68 6.48 -1.93
C LYS A 119 6.12 6.20 -0.49
N TYR A 120 5.91 4.98 0.02
CA TYR A 120 6.17 4.65 1.42
C TYR A 120 7.59 4.15 1.68
N TYR A 121 8.17 3.40 0.73
CA TYR A 121 9.42 2.69 0.93
C TYR A 121 10.53 3.08 -0.06
N GLY A 122 10.21 3.90 -1.05
CA GLY A 122 11.15 4.27 -2.10
C GLY A 122 11.30 3.20 -3.20
N THR A 123 12.23 3.44 -4.11
CA THR A 123 12.37 2.65 -5.35
C THR A 123 13.10 1.33 -5.17
N ASN A 124 13.99 1.23 -4.19
CA ASN A 124 14.88 0.08 -4.00
C ASN A 124 14.37 -0.90 -2.93
N HIS A 125 13.21 -0.65 -2.34
CA HIS A 125 12.61 -1.57 -1.38
C HIS A 125 12.11 -2.86 -2.05
N PHE A 126 12.22 -3.98 -1.35
CA PHE A 126 11.86 -5.29 -1.89
C PHE A 126 10.40 -5.37 -2.39
N LEU A 127 9.43 -4.82 -1.65
CA LEU A 127 8.02 -4.78 -2.10
C LEU A 127 7.83 -3.95 -3.39
N THR A 128 8.58 -2.86 -3.55
CA THR A 128 8.57 -2.07 -4.79
C THR A 128 9.13 -2.88 -5.95
N ALA A 129 10.22 -3.62 -5.71
CA ALA A 129 10.83 -4.51 -6.71
C ALA A 129 9.93 -5.69 -7.08
N MET A 130 9.14 -6.23 -6.14
CA MET A 130 8.14 -7.26 -6.46
C MET A 130 7.10 -6.74 -7.47
N ALA A 131 6.63 -5.50 -7.30
CA ALA A 131 5.70 -4.88 -8.24
C ALA A 131 6.36 -4.64 -9.61
N TYR A 132 7.61 -4.16 -9.64
CA TYR A 132 8.37 -4.04 -10.88
C TYR A 132 8.53 -5.39 -11.59
N ARG A 133 8.92 -6.45 -10.88
CA ARG A 133 9.05 -7.80 -11.45
C ARG A 133 7.72 -8.32 -12.00
N GLY A 134 6.61 -8.04 -11.30
CA GLY A 134 5.25 -8.33 -11.76
C GLY A 134 4.95 -7.67 -13.10
N LEU A 135 5.16 -6.35 -13.20
CA LEU A 135 5.01 -5.60 -14.46
C LEU A 135 5.90 -6.16 -15.58
N GLY A 136 7.17 -6.45 -15.29
CA GLY A 136 8.09 -7.05 -16.25
C GLY A 136 7.57 -8.37 -16.81
N SER A 137 7.00 -9.21 -15.95
CA SER A 137 6.38 -10.48 -16.36
C SER A 137 5.14 -10.28 -17.24
N VAL A 138 4.31 -9.27 -16.97
CA VAL A 138 3.15 -9.00 -17.84
C VAL A 138 3.58 -8.51 -19.21
N TYR A 139 4.52 -7.56 -19.26
CA TYR A 139 5.04 -7.03 -20.53
C TYR A 139 5.78 -8.09 -21.35
N GLU A 140 6.47 -9.03 -20.69
CA GLU A 140 7.06 -10.19 -21.38
C GLU A 140 5.97 -11.04 -22.03
N LYS A 141 4.85 -11.32 -21.33
CA LYS A 141 3.74 -12.12 -21.87
C LYS A 141 3.03 -11.48 -23.07
N ILE A 142 2.97 -10.15 -23.13
CA ILE A 142 2.38 -9.42 -24.26
C ILE A 142 3.41 -8.99 -25.30
N SER A 143 4.62 -9.56 -25.26
CA SER A 143 5.72 -9.33 -26.21
C SER A 143 6.25 -7.89 -26.30
N ASP A 144 5.96 -7.03 -25.32
CA ASP A 144 6.60 -5.71 -25.20
C ASP A 144 7.94 -5.86 -24.47
N TYR A 145 8.94 -6.37 -25.20
CA TYR A 145 10.22 -6.75 -24.62
C TYR A 145 10.99 -5.56 -24.05
N ARG A 146 10.83 -4.35 -24.63
CA ARG A 146 11.48 -3.13 -24.15
C ARG A 146 10.96 -2.74 -22.76
N LYS A 147 9.64 -2.73 -22.55
CA LYS A 147 9.06 -2.46 -21.22
C LYS A 147 9.36 -3.59 -20.25
N ALA A 148 9.30 -4.85 -20.69
CA ALA A 148 9.67 -5.99 -19.85
C ALA A 148 11.10 -5.84 -19.30
N TYR A 149 12.06 -5.54 -20.18
CA TYR A 149 13.46 -5.33 -19.80
C TYR A 149 13.61 -4.18 -18.81
N TYR A 150 12.96 -3.04 -19.07
CA TYR A 150 12.98 -1.88 -18.17
C TYR A 150 12.52 -2.26 -16.75
N PHE A 151 11.39 -2.97 -16.63
CA PHE A 151 10.82 -3.31 -15.33
C PHE A 151 11.62 -4.39 -14.60
N TYR A 152 12.12 -5.42 -15.29
CA TYR A 152 13.04 -6.38 -14.68
C TYR A 152 14.32 -5.70 -14.19
N LYS A 153 14.88 -4.78 -14.96
CA LYS A 153 16.10 -4.04 -14.59
C LYS A 153 15.88 -3.18 -13.34
N LYS A 154 14.70 -2.55 -13.23
CA LYS A 154 14.31 -1.79 -12.02
C LYS A 154 14.08 -2.68 -10.79
N SER A 155 13.74 -3.95 -10.95
CA SER A 155 13.57 -4.88 -9.83
C SER A 155 14.89 -5.44 -9.29
N LEU A 156 15.92 -5.58 -10.14
CA LEU A 156 17.13 -6.34 -9.83
C LEU A 156 17.87 -5.89 -8.56
N PRO A 157 18.15 -4.58 -8.32
CA PRO A 157 18.98 -4.16 -7.19
C PRO A 157 18.43 -4.60 -5.82
N ALA A 158 17.11 -4.51 -5.64
CA ALA A 158 16.48 -4.91 -4.39
C ALA A 158 16.52 -6.44 -4.18
N TYR A 159 16.47 -7.23 -5.26
CA TYR A 159 16.61 -8.68 -5.18
C TYR A 159 18.05 -9.11 -4.87
N GLU A 160 19.04 -8.39 -5.41
CA GLU A 160 20.45 -8.56 -5.05
C GLU A 160 20.72 -8.20 -3.60
N GLN A 161 20.14 -7.09 -3.11
CA GLN A 161 20.28 -6.68 -1.71
C GLN A 161 19.61 -7.66 -0.74
N GLU A 162 18.39 -8.11 -1.04
CA GLU A 162 17.59 -8.97 -0.14
C GLU A 162 18.10 -10.42 -0.10
N PHE A 163 18.53 -10.97 -1.23
CA PHE A 163 18.87 -12.41 -1.34
C PHE A 163 20.31 -12.70 -1.74
N GLY A 164 21.08 -11.69 -2.15
CA GLY A 164 22.38 -11.88 -2.79
C GLY A 164 22.28 -12.23 -4.27
N GLU A 165 23.42 -12.13 -4.95
CA GLU A 165 23.53 -12.30 -6.41
C GLU A 165 23.25 -13.72 -6.90
N ASN A 166 23.69 -14.73 -6.13
CA ASN A 166 23.64 -16.13 -6.52
C ASN A 166 22.30 -16.82 -6.20
N HIS A 167 21.43 -16.13 -5.47
CA HIS A 167 20.14 -16.67 -5.10
C HIS A 167 19.25 -16.88 -6.33
N ARG A 168 18.49 -17.99 -6.33
CA ARG A 168 17.66 -18.43 -7.47
C ARG A 168 16.74 -17.33 -8.01
N LYS A 169 16.12 -16.53 -7.12
CA LYS A 169 15.22 -15.44 -7.53
C LYS A 169 15.96 -14.32 -8.27
N THR A 170 17.18 -14.00 -7.84
CA THR A 170 18.03 -12.97 -8.43
C THR A 170 18.55 -13.43 -9.79
N ARG A 171 19.06 -14.68 -9.86
CA ARG A 171 19.49 -15.30 -11.12
C ARG A 171 18.39 -15.34 -12.17
N MET A 172 17.16 -15.69 -11.79
CA MET A 172 16.01 -15.65 -12.70
C MET A 172 15.81 -14.27 -13.32
N ILE A 173 15.95 -13.17 -12.55
CA ILE A 173 15.81 -11.81 -13.09
C ILE A 173 16.96 -11.51 -14.06
N LYS A 174 18.21 -11.88 -13.71
CA LYS A 174 19.38 -11.73 -14.59
C LYS A 174 19.21 -12.50 -15.91
N GLU A 175 18.70 -13.73 -15.84
CA GLU A 175 18.39 -14.55 -17.01
C GLU A 175 17.31 -13.91 -17.90
N LYS A 176 16.22 -13.40 -17.29
CA LYS A 176 15.19 -12.67 -18.03
C LYS A 176 15.77 -11.45 -18.74
N LEU A 177 16.64 -10.69 -18.09
CA LEU A 177 17.31 -9.55 -18.72
C LEU A 177 18.18 -9.97 -19.92
N LYS A 178 18.94 -11.07 -19.79
CA LYS A 178 19.75 -11.62 -20.89
C LYS A 178 18.88 -12.01 -22.09
N VAL A 179 17.84 -12.81 -21.87
CA VAL A 179 16.91 -13.24 -22.93
C VAL A 179 16.23 -12.05 -23.59
N LEU A 180 15.71 -11.11 -22.81
CA LEU A 180 15.02 -9.93 -23.33
C LEU A 180 15.96 -9.04 -24.15
N SER A 181 17.22 -8.89 -23.72
CA SER A 181 18.21 -8.12 -24.49
C SER A 181 18.50 -8.72 -25.86
N GLN A 182 18.51 -10.06 -25.99
CA GLN A 182 18.65 -10.73 -27.28
C GLN A 182 17.41 -10.50 -28.15
N LYS A 183 16.21 -10.66 -27.57
CA LYS A 183 14.95 -10.40 -28.29
C LYS A 183 14.82 -8.97 -28.81
N ILE A 184 15.29 -7.98 -28.05
CA ILE A 184 15.29 -6.56 -28.45
C ILE A 184 16.30 -6.28 -29.57
N LYS A 185 17.40 -7.04 -29.64
CA LYS A 185 18.41 -6.89 -30.71
C LYS A 185 17.97 -7.55 -32.01
N ASN A 186 17.21 -8.65 -31.91
CA ASN A 186 16.85 -9.51 -33.04
C ASN A 186 15.48 -9.17 -33.66
N GLY A 187 14.74 -8.20 -33.12
CA GLY A 187 13.43 -7.78 -33.62
C GLY A 187 13.37 -6.27 -33.78
#